data_AF-A0A292PWV7-F1
#
_entry.id   AF-A0A292PWV7-F1
#
_cell.length_a   1.000
_cell.length_b   1.000
_cell.length_c   1.000
_cell.angle_alpha   90.00
_cell.angle_beta   90.00
_cell.angle_gamma   90.00
#
_symmetry.space_group_name_H-M   'P 1'
#
loop_
_entity.id
_entity.type
_entity.pdbx_description
1 polymer ?
#
loop_
_entity_poly.entity_id
_entity_poly.type
_entity_poly.pdbx_seq_one_letter_code
_entity_poly.pdbx_strand_id
1 'polypeptide(L)'
;AARQAAFLLYSAGKFRESISILEDAVNLIPSVDLRFLKRDDQQHMLSEISGLASIAASVALQAGREAFDSLKILELGRGIIMGFLIDSRSDVSDLKTDHPLTFDRFHRLRVGIDSSTDGINNTSGETPNKCQNSVISRRWDAVNEMEETLRYIRSLPG
;
A
#
# COMPACT_ATOMS: atom_id res chain seq x y z
N ALA A 1 8.53 9.53 -7.40
CA ALA A 1 8.41 9.91 -8.83
C ALA A 1 7.20 10.82 -9.11
N ALA A 2 5.96 10.41 -8.81
CA ALA A 2 4.75 11.18 -9.11
C ALA A 2 4.76 12.61 -8.53
N ARG A 3 5.17 12.81 -7.27
CA ARG A 3 5.31 14.14 -6.65
C ARG A 3 6.20 15.08 -7.46
N GLN A 4 7.36 14.59 -7.88
CA GLN A 4 8.33 15.39 -8.62
C GLN A 4 7.79 15.77 -10.01
N ALA A 5 7.16 14.82 -10.71
CA ALA A 5 6.53 15.09 -12.00
C ALA A 5 5.39 16.11 -11.88
N ALA A 6 4.52 15.93 -10.88
CA ALA A 6 3.43 16.84 -10.61
C ALA A 6 3.92 18.25 -10.24
N PHE A 7 5.00 18.36 -9.45
CA PHE A 7 5.62 19.64 -9.11
C PHE A 7 6.15 20.37 -10.34
N LEU A 8 6.86 19.68 -11.24
CA LEU A 8 7.35 20.28 -12.49
C LEU A 8 6.20 20.77 -13.38
N LEU A 9 5.13 19.99 -13.51
CA LEU A 9 3.93 20.40 -14.25
C LEU A 9 3.25 21.60 -13.60
N TYR A 10 3.15 21.63 -12.28
CA TYR A 10 2.60 22.75 -11.52
C TYR A 10 3.42 24.03 -11.76
N SER A 11 4.74 23.97 -11.64
CA SER A 11 5.64 25.11 -11.89
C SER A 11 5.56 25.60 -13.34
N ALA A 12 5.22 24.74 -14.29
CA ALA A 12 4.99 25.09 -15.69
C ALA A 12 3.58 25.65 -15.97
N GLY A 13 2.73 25.83 -14.94
CA GLY A 13 1.35 26.29 -15.08
C GLY A 13 0.38 25.23 -15.62
N LYS A 14 0.83 23.98 -15.78
CA LYS A 14 0.05 22.84 -16.29
C LYS A 14 -0.71 22.17 -15.16
N PHE A 15 -1.63 22.90 -14.54
CA PHE A 15 -2.33 22.45 -13.33
C PHE A 15 -3.20 21.22 -13.58
N ARG A 16 -3.83 21.10 -14.75
CA ARG A 16 -4.69 19.95 -15.10
C ARG A 16 -3.90 18.65 -15.23
N GLU A 17 -2.72 18.71 -15.85
CA GLU A 17 -1.83 17.58 -16.00
C GLU A 17 -1.18 17.23 -14.65
N SER A 18 -0.81 18.24 -13.86
CA SER A 18 -0.29 18.05 -12.50
C SER A 18 -1.27 17.29 -11.62
N ILE A 19 -2.55 17.72 -11.58
CA ILE A 19 -3.57 17.01 -10.79
C ILE A 19 -3.84 15.60 -11.30
N SER A 20 -3.84 15.37 -12.62
CA SER A 20 -4.04 14.03 -13.17
C SER A 20 -3.02 13.03 -12.62
N ILE A 21 -1.74 13.39 -12.60
CA ILE A 21 -0.68 12.52 -12.06
C ILE A 21 -0.85 12.28 -10.55
N LEU A 22 -1.25 13.33 -9.81
CA LEU A 22 -1.46 13.22 -8.37
C LEU A 22 -2.66 12.34 -8.02
N GLU A 23 -3.75 12.45 -8.76
CA GLU A 23 -4.93 11.60 -8.60
C GLU A 23 -4.63 10.15 -8.90
N ASP A 24 -3.94 9.87 -10.01
CA ASP A 24 -3.51 8.50 -10.34
C ASP A 24 -2.66 7.92 -9.21
N ALA A 25 -1.72 8.72 -8.68
CA ALA A 25 -0.88 8.30 -7.57
C ALA A 25 -1.71 8.00 -6.31
N VAL A 26 -2.68 8.84 -5.94
CA VAL A 26 -3.57 8.61 -4.78
C VAL A 26 -4.42 7.36 -4.98
N ASN A 27 -4.99 7.16 -6.17
CA ASN A 27 -5.84 6.02 -6.50
C ASN A 27 -5.08 4.69 -6.59
N LEU A 28 -3.76 4.74 -6.80
CA LEU A 28 -2.91 3.54 -6.78
C LEU A 28 -2.51 3.09 -5.37
N ILE A 29 -2.53 3.98 -4.35
CA ILE A 29 -2.11 3.61 -2.98
C ILE A 29 -2.85 2.37 -2.45
N PRO A 30 -4.18 2.22 -2.61
CA PRO A 30 -4.90 1.04 -2.14
C PRO A 30 -4.44 -0.29 -2.76
N SER A 31 -3.76 -0.26 -3.91
CA SER A 31 -3.20 -1.47 -4.53
C SER A 31 -1.96 -2.01 -3.80
N VAL A 32 -1.38 -1.20 -2.89
CA VAL A 32 -0.23 -1.59 -2.08
C VAL A 32 -0.72 -2.30 -0.82
N ASP A 33 -0.43 -3.60 -0.72
CA ASP A 33 -0.73 -4.36 0.48
C ASP A 33 0.35 -4.16 1.55
N LEU A 34 0.15 -3.16 2.41
CA LEU A 34 1.08 -2.84 3.50
C LEU A 34 0.98 -3.82 4.69
N ARG A 35 -0.09 -4.62 4.79
CA ARG A 35 -0.39 -5.43 5.98
C ARG A 35 0.68 -6.49 6.28
N PHE A 36 1.44 -6.87 5.27
CA PHE A 36 2.45 -7.92 5.37
C PHE A 36 3.86 -7.40 5.52
N LEU A 37 4.07 -6.09 5.38
CA LEU A 37 5.37 -5.46 5.59
C LEU A 37 5.73 -5.40 7.08
N LYS A 38 7.04 -5.35 7.37
CA LYS A 38 7.54 -5.00 8.71
C LYS A 38 7.06 -3.61 9.11
N ARG A 39 7.03 -3.36 10.42
CA ARG A 39 6.60 -2.06 10.99
C ARG A 39 7.38 -0.88 10.42
N ASP A 40 8.69 -1.01 10.29
CA ASP A 40 9.54 0.07 9.78
C ASP A 40 9.24 0.36 8.30
N ASP A 41 9.01 -0.68 7.50
CA ASP A 41 8.64 -0.55 6.08
C ASP A 41 7.23 0.04 5.92
N GLN A 42 6.27 -0.36 6.77
CA GLN A 42 4.95 0.26 6.84
C GLN A 42 5.07 1.76 7.16
N GLN A 43 5.85 2.11 8.17
CA GLN A 43 6.06 3.50 8.58
C GLN A 43 6.75 4.33 7.49
N HIS A 44 7.74 3.74 6.80
CA HIS A 44 8.40 4.36 5.66
C HIS A 44 7.40 4.61 4.51
N MET A 45 6.64 3.60 4.10
CA MET A 45 5.62 3.75 3.06
C MET A 45 4.55 4.78 3.44
N LEU A 46 4.10 4.80 4.70
CA LEU A 46 3.17 5.81 5.22
C LEU A 46 3.75 7.23 5.13
N SER A 47 5.06 7.40 5.41
CA SER A 47 5.74 8.69 5.27
C SER A 47 5.79 9.17 3.81
N GLU A 48 5.98 8.26 2.86
CA GLU A 48 6.02 8.57 1.43
C GLU A 48 4.65 8.98 0.86
N ILE A 49 3.54 8.43 1.38
CA ILE A 49 2.19 8.82 0.94
C ILE A 49 1.62 10.02 1.70
N SER A 50 2.14 10.31 2.90
CA SER A 50 1.65 11.40 3.76
C SER A 50 1.73 12.75 3.06
N GLY A 51 0.60 13.47 3.01
CA GLY A 51 0.50 14.79 2.36
C GLY A 51 0.27 14.75 0.85
N LEU A 52 0.33 13.60 0.18
CA LEU A 52 0.11 13.50 -1.26
C LEU A 52 -1.32 13.95 -1.65
N ALA A 53 -2.33 13.49 -0.91
CA ALA A 53 -3.72 13.86 -1.14
C ALA A 53 -3.99 15.35 -0.85
N SER A 54 -3.25 15.94 0.11
CA SER A 54 -3.33 17.38 0.39
C SER A 54 -2.75 18.22 -0.74
N ILE A 55 -1.61 17.79 -1.32
CA ILE A 55 -1.05 18.42 -2.52
C ILE A 55 -2.03 18.29 -3.69
N ALA A 56 -2.60 17.09 -3.90
CA ALA A 56 -3.60 16.86 -4.93
C ALA A 56 -4.82 17.80 -4.77
N ALA A 57 -5.41 17.88 -3.57
CA ALA A 57 -6.52 18.79 -3.30
C ALA A 57 -6.17 20.26 -3.56
N SER A 58 -4.96 20.70 -3.17
CA SER A 58 -4.47 22.05 -3.45
C SER A 58 -4.35 22.32 -4.96
N VAL A 59 -3.75 21.40 -5.71
CA VAL A 59 -3.58 21.56 -7.17
C VAL A 59 -4.93 21.47 -7.89
N ALA A 60 -5.86 20.65 -7.42
CA ALA A 60 -7.23 20.57 -7.95
C ALA A 60 -7.95 21.93 -7.85
N LEU A 61 -7.87 22.59 -6.70
CA LEU A 61 -8.40 23.95 -6.52
C LEU A 61 -7.72 24.95 -7.47
N GLN A 62 -6.39 24.89 -7.59
CA GLN A 62 -5.64 25.77 -8.49
C GLN A 62 -6.00 25.53 -9.97
N ALA A 63 -6.35 24.30 -10.35
CA ALA A 63 -6.82 23.95 -11.68
C ALA A 63 -8.27 24.38 -11.96
N GLY A 64 -8.93 25.03 -11.00
CA GLY A 64 -10.32 25.51 -11.12
C GLY A 64 -11.37 24.40 -10.95
N ARG A 65 -11.03 23.27 -10.33
CA ARG A 65 -12.03 22.27 -9.94
C ARG A 65 -12.85 22.75 -8.76
N GLU A 66 -14.02 22.15 -8.56
CA GLU A 66 -14.87 22.51 -7.44
C GLU A 66 -14.23 22.12 -6.10
N ALA A 67 -14.61 22.86 -5.04
CA ALA A 67 -14.14 22.57 -3.70
C ALA A 67 -14.53 21.15 -3.24
N PHE A 68 -15.70 20.67 -3.69
CA PHE A 68 -16.16 19.32 -3.40
C PHE A 68 -15.25 18.24 -3.99
N ASP A 69 -14.82 18.38 -5.25
CA ASP A 69 -13.89 17.44 -5.89
C ASP A 69 -12.55 17.39 -5.17
N SER A 70 -12.04 18.56 -4.78
CA SER A 70 -10.78 18.68 -4.06
C SER A 70 -10.86 18.04 -2.67
N LEU A 71 -11.98 18.24 -1.96
CA LEU A 71 -12.25 17.60 -0.68
C LEU A 71 -12.36 16.08 -0.81
N LYS A 72 -12.99 15.57 -1.87
CA LYS A 72 -13.12 14.13 -2.12
C LYS A 72 -11.74 13.45 -2.22
N ILE A 73 -10.78 14.08 -2.91
CA ILE A 73 -9.41 13.56 -3.02
C ILE A 73 -8.72 13.55 -1.65
N LEU A 74 -8.88 14.62 -0.87
CA LEU A 74 -8.32 14.73 0.47
C LEU A 74 -8.85 13.64 1.41
N GLU A 75 -10.17 13.46 1.43
CA GLU A 75 -10.84 12.45 2.27
C GLU A 75 -10.51 11.01 1.83
N LEU A 76 -10.32 10.77 0.53
CA LEU A 76 -9.82 9.48 0.03
C LEU A 76 -8.44 9.17 0.64
N GLY A 77 -7.49 10.11 0.55
CA GLY A 77 -6.17 9.93 1.13
C GLY A 77 -6.20 9.70 2.65
N ARG A 78 -7.04 10.46 3.36
CA ARG A 78 -7.24 10.29 4.81
C ARG A 78 -7.83 8.92 5.15
N GLY A 79 -8.82 8.46 4.40
CA GLY A 79 -9.44 7.14 4.57
C GLY A 79 -8.43 6.02 4.38
N ILE A 80 -7.56 6.12 3.38
CA ILE A 80 -6.48 5.16 3.13
C ILE A 80 -5.51 5.08 4.33
N ILE A 81 -5.01 6.23 4.81
CA ILE A 81 -4.11 6.27 5.97
C ILE A 81 -4.78 5.73 7.23
N MET A 82 -6.06 6.07 7.45
CA MET A 82 -6.82 5.57 8.59
C MET A 82 -7.00 4.04 8.52
N GLY A 83 -7.29 3.49 7.34
CA GLY A 83 -7.37 2.04 7.11
C GLY A 83 -6.07 1.33 7.49
N PHE A 84 -4.93 1.87 7.05
CA PHE A 84 -3.62 1.32 7.45
C PHE A 84 -3.38 1.42 8.96
N LEU A 85 -3.76 2.51 9.61
CA LEU A 85 -3.61 2.64 11.06
C LEU A 85 -4.44 1.61 11.81
N ILE A 86 -5.66 1.34 11.37
CA ILE A 86 -6.54 0.31 11.95
C ILE A 86 -5.91 -1.07 11.79
N ASP A 87 -5.51 -1.44 10.57
CA ASP A 87 -4.87 -2.73 10.28
C ASP A 87 -3.55 -2.91 11.06
N SER A 88 -2.82 -1.82 11.26
CA SER A 88 -1.58 -1.83 12.02
C SER A 88 -1.81 -2.12 13.51
N ARG A 89 -2.98 -1.79 14.07
CA ARG A 89 -3.26 -1.96 15.51
C ARG A 89 -3.91 -3.28 15.86
N SER A 90 -4.14 -4.16 14.89
CA SER A 90 -4.66 -5.50 15.15
C SER A 90 -3.66 -6.29 15.99
N ASP A 91 -3.91 -6.35 17.29
CA ASP A 91 -3.23 -7.27 18.19
C ASP A 91 -3.67 -8.69 17.83
N VAL A 92 -2.68 -9.56 17.61
CA VAL A 92 -2.90 -10.99 17.28
C VAL A 92 -2.67 -11.88 18.49
N SER A 93 -2.54 -11.30 19.68
CA SER A 93 -2.32 -12.03 20.95
C SER A 93 -3.49 -12.98 21.25
N ASP A 94 -4.73 -12.55 21.02
CA ASP A 94 -5.91 -13.40 21.20
C ASP A 94 -5.92 -14.55 20.18
N LEU A 95 -5.65 -14.24 18.90
CA LEU A 95 -5.50 -15.26 17.85
C LEU A 95 -4.40 -16.28 18.18
N LYS A 96 -3.29 -15.82 18.76
CA LYS A 96 -2.18 -16.68 19.19
C LYS A 96 -2.57 -17.59 20.35
N THR A 97 -3.42 -17.11 21.25
CA THR A 97 -3.84 -17.83 22.45
C THR A 97 -4.92 -18.87 22.10
N ASP A 98 -5.96 -18.45 21.37
CA ASP A 98 -7.16 -19.26 21.15
C ASP A 98 -7.05 -20.13 19.89
N HIS A 99 -6.27 -19.69 18.89
CA HIS A 99 -6.12 -20.37 17.60
C HIS A 99 -4.64 -20.44 17.15
N PRO A 100 -3.75 -21.10 17.92
CA PRO A 100 -2.30 -21.06 17.71
C PRO A 100 -1.85 -21.56 16.33
N LEU A 101 -2.51 -22.60 15.78
CA LEU A 101 -2.18 -23.10 14.44
C LEU A 101 -2.50 -22.10 13.33
N THR A 102 -3.61 -21.36 13.47
CA THR A 102 -4.02 -20.30 12.55
C THR A 102 -3.04 -19.13 12.65
N PHE A 103 -2.64 -18.77 13.87
CA PHE A 103 -1.61 -17.78 14.11
C PHE A 103 -0.27 -18.18 13.45
N ASP A 104 0.19 -19.42 13.61
CA ASP A 104 1.45 -19.88 13.03
C ASP A 104 1.42 -19.86 11.49
N ARG A 105 0.29 -20.24 10.89
CA ARG A 105 0.09 -20.14 9.44
C ARG A 105 0.13 -18.68 8.99
N PHE A 106 -0.64 -17.82 9.63
CA PHE A 106 -0.66 -16.38 9.38
C PHE A 106 0.74 -15.76 9.50
N HIS A 107 1.45 -16.04 10.60
CA HIS A 107 2.77 -15.48 10.85
C HIS A 107 3.78 -15.95 9.80
N ARG A 108 3.77 -17.23 9.43
CA ARG A 108 4.65 -17.78 8.39
C ARG A 108 4.43 -17.15 7.04
N LEU A 109 3.16 -17.01 6.62
CA LEU A 109 2.82 -16.36 5.35
C LEU A 109 3.27 -14.90 5.35
N ARG A 110 3.11 -14.18 6.46
CA ARG A 110 3.58 -12.79 6.60
C ARG A 110 5.08 -12.67 6.39
N VAL A 111 5.87 -13.52 7.05
CA VAL A 111 7.34 -13.54 6.91
C VAL A 111 7.77 -13.96 5.51
N GLY A 112 7.09 -14.93 4.89
CA GLY A 112 7.39 -15.40 3.54
C GLY A 112 7.13 -14.35 2.46
N ILE A 113 6.02 -13.61 2.58
CA ILE A 113 5.68 -12.50 1.67
C ILE A 113 6.72 -11.38 1.79
N ASP A 114 7.08 -11.00 3.02
CA ASP A 114 8.05 -9.93 3.29
C ASP A 114 9.45 -10.24 2.74
N SER A 115 9.99 -11.42 3.08
CA SER A 115 11.34 -11.87 2.66
C SER A 115 11.49 -12.05 1.14
N SER A 116 10.40 -12.35 0.42
CA SER A 116 10.41 -12.41 -1.04
C SER A 116 10.66 -11.04 -1.69
N THR A 117 10.41 -9.94 -0.97
CA THR A 117 10.66 -8.56 -1.44
C THR A 117 12.16 -8.25 -1.47
N ASP A 118 12.91 -8.69 -0.46
CA ASP A 118 14.36 -8.51 -0.37
C ASP A 118 15.11 -9.26 -1.49
N GLY A 119 14.62 -10.44 -1.87
CA GLY A 119 15.19 -11.25 -2.95
C GLY A 119 15.06 -10.62 -4.35
N ILE A 120 14.01 -9.83 -4.60
CA ILE A 120 13.76 -9.16 -5.90
C ILE A 120 14.64 -7.92 -6.06
N ASN A 121 14.86 -7.16 -4.97
CA ASN A 121 15.65 -5.93 -5.00
C ASN A 121 17.16 -6.18 -5.26
N ASN A 122 17.65 -7.35 -4.86
CA ASN A 122 19.07 -7.73 -4.99
C ASN A 122 19.46 -8.26 -6.38
N THR A 123 18.53 -8.50 -7.32
CA THR A 123 18.84 -9.08 -8.65
C THR A 123 19.15 -8.03 -9.73
N SER A 124 19.66 -6.86 -9.34
CA SER A 124 20.03 -5.78 -10.26
C SER A 124 21.34 -6.10 -11.00
N GLY A 125 21.32 -7.05 -11.94
CA GLY A 125 22.53 -7.33 -12.74
C GLY A 125 22.50 -8.49 -13.75
N GLU A 126 21.60 -9.46 -13.65
CA GLU A 126 21.65 -10.65 -14.53
C GLU A 126 20.31 -10.95 -15.22
N THR A 127 20.42 -11.48 -16.44
CA THR A 127 19.34 -11.74 -17.41
C THR A 127 18.05 -12.28 -16.77
N PRO A 128 16.89 -11.63 -16.97
CA PRO A 128 15.61 -12.12 -16.46
C PRO A 128 15.14 -13.30 -17.33
N ASN A 129 14.54 -14.35 -16.75
CA ASN A 129 13.37 -15.03 -17.36
C ASN A 129 12.84 -16.30 -16.66
N LYS A 130 13.49 -16.90 -15.66
CA LYS A 130 12.90 -18.08 -14.97
C LYS A 130 12.87 -17.99 -13.45
N CYS A 131 13.98 -17.58 -12.83
CA CYS A 131 14.04 -17.42 -11.37
C CYS A 131 13.07 -16.33 -10.89
N GLN A 132 13.07 -15.17 -11.54
CA GLN A 132 12.19 -14.03 -11.18
C GLN A 132 10.71 -14.36 -11.31
N ASN A 133 10.30 -15.04 -12.40
CA ASN A 133 8.92 -15.51 -12.58
C ASN A 133 8.52 -16.51 -11.49
N SER A 134 9.44 -17.39 -11.06
CA SER A 134 9.16 -18.33 -9.97
C SER A 134 9.01 -17.65 -8.61
N VAL A 135 9.77 -16.57 -8.34
CA VAL A 135 9.65 -15.78 -7.12
C VAL A 135 8.35 -14.98 -7.10
N ILE A 136 8.00 -14.34 -8.23
CA ILE A 136 6.73 -13.61 -8.38
C ILE A 136 5.53 -14.56 -8.21
N SER A 137 5.56 -15.74 -8.83
CA SER A 137 4.49 -16.74 -8.70
C SER A 137 4.32 -17.19 -7.25
N ARG A 138 5.40 -17.57 -6.56
CA ARG A 138 5.34 -17.98 -5.15
C ARG A 138 4.81 -16.87 -4.25
N ARG A 139 5.15 -15.61 -4.54
CA ARG A 139 4.62 -14.46 -3.80
C ARG A 139 3.11 -14.32 -4.02
N TRP A 140 2.63 -14.45 -5.24
CA TRP A 140 1.20 -14.43 -5.55
C TRP A 140 0.44 -15.56 -4.83
N ASP A 141 1.00 -16.78 -4.83
CA ASP A 141 0.40 -17.92 -4.12
C ASP A 141 0.31 -17.66 -2.61
N ALA A 142 1.39 -17.14 -2.01
CA ALA A 142 1.43 -16.80 -0.59
C ALA A 142 0.44 -15.67 -0.22
N VAL A 143 0.28 -14.67 -1.09
CA VAL A 143 -0.71 -13.58 -0.92
C VAL A 143 -2.14 -14.12 -0.98
N ASN A 144 -2.43 -15.03 -1.92
CA ASN A 144 -3.75 -15.66 -2.02
C ASN A 144 -4.04 -16.54 -0.79
N GLU A 145 -3.10 -17.37 -0.36
CA GLU A 145 -3.24 -18.21 0.83
C GLU A 145 -3.43 -17.37 2.11
N MET A 146 -2.79 -16.21 2.15
CA MET A 146 -2.96 -15.23 3.23
C MET A 146 -4.37 -14.64 3.23
N GLU A 147 -4.92 -14.28 2.07
CA GLU A 147 -6.29 -13.76 1.99
C GLU A 147 -7.32 -14.80 2.48
N GLU A 148 -7.13 -16.06 2.14
CA GLU A 148 -7.95 -17.16 2.68
C GLU A 148 -7.82 -17.29 4.20
N THR A 149 -6.60 -17.21 4.72
CA THR A 149 -6.34 -17.26 6.16
C THR A 149 -6.99 -16.09 6.90
N LEU A 150 -6.94 -14.87 6.33
CA LEU A 150 -7.62 -13.69 6.87
C LEU A 150 -9.14 -13.83 6.82
N ARG A 151 -9.71 -14.39 5.74
CA ARG A 151 -11.14 -14.70 5.66
C ARG A 151 -11.56 -15.67 6.75
N TYR A 152 -10.75 -16.70 7.02
CA TYR A 152 -10.99 -17.62 8.12
C TYR A 152 -10.92 -16.94 9.49
N ILE A 153 -9.88 -16.15 9.76
CA ILE A 153 -9.74 -15.41 11.03
C ILE A 153 -10.96 -14.52 11.30
N ARG A 154 -11.46 -13.81 10.29
CA ARG A 154 -12.66 -12.95 10.40
C ARG A 154 -13.96 -13.71 10.65
N SER A 155 -13.98 -15.01 10.38
CA SER A 155 -15.14 -15.87 10.65
C SER A 155 -15.13 -16.47 12.06
N LEU A 156 -14.01 -16.37 12.78
CA LEU A 156 -13.91 -16.83 14.16
C LEU A 156 -14.70 -15.87 15.08
N PRO A 157 -15.37 -16.39 16.13
CA PRO A 157 -15.96 -15.54 17.15
C PRO A 157 -14.85 -14.78 17.87
N GLY A 158 -15.05 -13.49 18.07
CA GLY A 158 -14.16 -12.63 18.85
C GLY A 158 -14.51 -12.61 20.33
#